data_AF-A0A9D6ENX6-F1
#
_entry.id   AF-A0A9D6ENX6-F1
#
_cell.length_a   1.000
_cell.length_b   1.000
_cell.length_c   1.000
_cell.angle_alpha   90.00
_cell.angle_beta   90.00
_cell.angle_gamma   90.00
#
_symmetry.space_group_name_H-M   'P 1'
#
loop_
_entity.id
_entity.type
_entity.pdbx_description
1 polymer ?
#
loop_
_entity_poly.entity_id
_entity_poly.type
_entity_poly.pdbx_seq_one_letter_code
_entity_poly.pdbx_strand_id
1 'polypeptide(L)'
;MPILAKLREFLDANKVSYSVHSHPTAYTAQEIAALSHVKGRVLAKVVMVKAGADLAMLVLPADHRVDLGRLKTVLGAKDVRLAQEGEFSGVFPG
;
A
#
# COMPACT_ATOMS: atom_id res chain seq x y z
N MET A 1 15.51 -2.26 5.13
CA MET A 1 15.76 -1.83 3.74
C MET A 1 15.96 -0.32 3.71
N PRO A 2 16.86 0.23 2.88
CA PRO A 2 17.04 1.67 2.72
C PRO A 2 15.85 2.31 1.96
N ILE A 3 15.57 3.58 2.23
CA ILE A 3 14.56 4.37 1.49
C ILE A 3 14.97 4.54 0.02
N LEU A 4 14.00 4.50 -0.90
CA LEU A 4 14.23 4.76 -2.33
C LEU A 4 14.73 6.19 -2.54
N ALA A 5 15.83 6.36 -3.29
CA ALA A 5 16.45 7.66 -3.55
C ALA A 5 15.46 8.66 -4.17
N LYS A 6 14.73 8.21 -5.20
CA LYS A 6 13.69 9.00 -5.88
C LYS A 6 12.57 9.48 -4.95
N LEU A 7 12.15 8.63 -3.99
CA LEU A 7 11.15 9.01 -2.99
C LEU A 7 11.71 10.07 -2.03
N ARG A 8 12.95 9.86 -1.57
CA ARG A 8 13.65 10.81 -0.69
C ARG A 8 13.76 12.18 -1.35
N GLU A 9 14.26 12.23 -2.58
CA GLU A 9 14.40 13.46 -3.36
C GLU A 9 13.06 14.18 -3.53
N PHE A 10 11.99 13.43 -3.82
CA PHE A 10 10.64 13.98 -3.94
C PHE A 10 10.15 14.62 -2.62
N LEU A 11 10.33 13.94 -1.49
CA LEU A 11 9.93 14.47 -0.18
C LEU A 11 10.77 15.69 0.23
N ASP A 12 12.08 15.64 0.00
CA ASP A 12 13.02 16.73 0.28
C ASP A 12 12.68 17.98 -0.56
N ALA A 13 12.44 17.81 -1.86
CA ALA A 13 12.06 18.90 -2.77
C ALA A 13 10.73 19.57 -2.37
N ASN A 14 9.78 18.79 -1.86
CA ASN A 14 8.50 19.29 -1.36
C ASN A 14 8.53 19.75 0.11
N LYS A 15 9.71 19.71 0.76
CA LYS A 15 9.91 20.11 2.16
C LYS A 15 8.99 19.37 3.14
N VAL A 16 8.70 18.10 2.86
CA VAL A 16 7.89 17.24 3.73
C VAL A 16 8.78 16.68 4.84
N SER A 17 8.36 16.82 6.09
CA SER A 17 9.10 16.22 7.22
C SER A 17 8.87 14.71 7.26
N TYR A 18 9.94 13.93 7.37
CA TYR A 18 9.90 12.48 7.52
C TYR A 18 11.07 11.97 8.38
N SER A 19 10.90 10.78 8.95
CA SER A 19 11.96 10.00 9.59
C SER A 19 12.00 8.60 8.98
N VAL A 20 13.19 8.00 8.91
CA VAL A 20 13.37 6.64 8.39
C VAL A 20 13.69 5.71 9.55
N HIS A 21 12.87 4.68 9.73
CA HIS A 21 13.03 3.66 10.76
C HIS A 21 13.34 2.31 10.10
N SER A 22 14.46 1.71 10.48
CA SER A 22 14.84 0.38 10.00
C SER A 22 14.24 -0.71 10.88
N HIS A 23 13.66 -1.73 10.26
CA HIS A 23 13.21 -2.95 10.93
C HIS A 23 13.76 -4.20 10.22
N PRO A 24 13.82 -5.37 10.89
CA PRO A 24 14.12 -6.65 10.25
C PRO A 24 13.11 -6.98 9.13
N THR A 25 13.51 -7.75 8.13
CA THR A 25 12.60 -8.14 7.04
C THR A 25 11.37 -8.86 7.60
N ALA A 26 10.20 -8.38 7.19
CA ALA A 26 8.89 -8.95 7.50
C ALA A 26 8.02 -8.89 6.24
N TYR A 27 7.09 -9.82 6.10
CA TYR A 27 6.35 -10.03 4.85
C TYR A 27 4.90 -9.57 4.94
N THR A 28 4.39 -9.35 6.16
CA THR A 28 3.06 -8.78 6.37
C THR A 28 3.12 -7.41 7.03
N ALA A 29 2.16 -6.54 6.67
CA ALA A 29 2.06 -5.22 7.31
C ALA A 29 1.85 -5.33 8.83
N GLN A 30 1.15 -6.37 9.31
CA GLN A 30 0.97 -6.57 10.75
C GLN A 30 2.29 -6.96 11.45
N GLU A 31 3.12 -7.80 10.83
CA GLU A 31 4.46 -8.11 11.34
C GLU A 31 5.35 -6.87 11.37
N ILE A 32 5.33 -6.05 10.31
CA ILE A 32 6.09 -4.78 10.27
C ILE A 32 5.66 -3.87 11.41
N ALA A 33 4.36 -3.75 11.67
CA ALA A 33 3.83 -2.94 12.76
C ALA A 33 4.35 -3.44 14.12
N ALA A 34 4.29 -4.75 14.35
CA ALA A 34 4.79 -5.36 15.58
C ALA A 34 6.30 -5.16 15.78
N LEU A 35 7.10 -5.41 14.75
CA LEU A 35 8.57 -5.24 14.79
C LEU A 35 9.00 -3.79 14.95
N SER A 36 8.20 -2.85 14.44
CA SER A 36 8.48 -1.41 14.55
C SER A 36 7.88 -0.80 15.82
N HIS A 37 7.28 -1.61 16.70
CA HIS A 37 6.57 -1.16 17.90
C HIS A 37 5.49 -0.09 17.64
N VAL A 38 4.87 -0.13 16.46
CA VAL A 38 3.76 0.76 16.09
C VAL A 38 2.44 -0.02 16.08
N LYS A 39 1.33 0.67 16.39
CA LYS A 39 0.01 0.04 16.30
C LYS A 39 -0.32 -0.22 14.83
N GLY A 40 -0.83 -1.40 14.48
CA GLY A 40 -1.23 -1.72 13.10
C GLY A 40 -2.17 -0.68 12.47
N ARG A 41 -3.04 -0.05 13.29
CA ARG A 41 -3.95 1.03 12.87
C ARG A 41 -3.26 2.28 12.30
N VAL A 42 -1.98 2.52 12.62
CA VAL A 42 -1.23 3.70 12.15
C VAL A 42 -0.25 3.36 11.03
N LEU A 43 -0.09 2.08 10.70
CA LEU A 43 0.73 1.64 9.57
C LEU A 43 -0.17 1.49 8.34
N ALA A 44 0.10 2.27 7.29
CA ALA A 44 -0.59 2.11 6.01
C ALA A 44 -0.07 0.87 5.27
N LYS A 45 -0.98 0.09 4.71
CA LYS A 45 -0.72 -0.92 3.69
C LYS A 45 -1.45 -0.57 2.41
N VAL A 46 -0.87 -1.03 1.31
CA VAL A 46 -1.43 -0.85 -0.03
C VAL A 46 -1.97 -2.18 -0.53
N VAL A 47 -3.17 -2.17 -1.11
CA VAL A 47 -3.78 -3.33 -1.79
C VAL A 47 -4.19 -2.93 -3.19
N MET A 48 -3.66 -3.63 -4.18
CA MET A 48 -4.01 -3.42 -5.59
C MET A 48 -5.22 -4.26 -5.97
N VAL A 49 -6.22 -3.64 -6.59
CA VAL A 49 -7.42 -4.31 -7.09
C VAL A 49 -7.65 -4.00 -8.56
N LYS A 50 -8.27 -4.96 -9.25
CA LYS A 50 -8.79 -4.81 -10.60
C LYS A 50 -10.29 -4.63 -10.50
N ALA A 51 -10.82 -3.53 -11.03
CA ALA A 51 -12.25 -3.22 -11.11
C ALA A 51 -12.67 -3.20 -12.59
N GLY A 52 -13.09 -4.34 -13.12
CA GLY A 52 -13.27 -4.51 -14.56
C GLY A 52 -11.97 -4.28 -15.34
N ALA A 53 -11.93 -3.24 -16.18
CA ALA A 53 -10.74 -2.86 -16.94
C ALA A 53 -9.78 -1.94 -16.15
N ASP A 54 -10.24 -1.35 -15.06
CA ASP A 54 -9.49 -0.34 -14.32
C ASP A 54 -8.66 -0.96 -13.18
N LEU A 55 -7.53 -0.32 -12.87
CA LEU A 55 -6.75 -0.61 -11.67
C LEU A 55 -7.07 0.43 -10.60
N ALA A 56 -7.20 -0.02 -9.36
CA ALA A 56 -7.30 0.87 -8.21
C ALA A 56 -6.31 0.46 -7.11
N MET A 57 -5.79 1.47 -6.40
CA MET A 57 -4.92 1.31 -5.26
C MET A 57 -5.68 1.69 -3.99
N LEU A 58 -5.77 0.77 -3.04
CA LEU A 58 -6.41 0.99 -1.75
C LEU A 58 -5.33 1.21 -0.69
N VAL A 59 -5.41 2.33 0.03
CA VAL A 59 -4.54 2.63 1.16
C VAL A 59 -5.33 2.45 2.45
N LEU A 60 -4.97 1.46 3.25
CA LEU A 60 -5.71 1.06 4.45
C LEU A 60 -4.77 0.85 5.61
N PRO A 61 -5.23 0.91 6.87
CA PRO A 61 -4.42 0.49 8.00
C PRO A 61 -4.07 -1.01 7.94
N ALA A 62 -2.94 -1.40 8.55
CA ALA A 62 -2.43 -2.77 8.49
C ALA A 62 -3.39 -3.80 9.08
N ASP A 63 -4.19 -3.42 10.07
CA ASP A 63 -5.19 -4.26 10.74
C ASP A 63 -6.53 -4.40 9.99
N HIS A 64 -6.75 -3.65 8.91
CA HIS A 64 -7.99 -3.72 8.13
C HIS A 64 -7.94 -4.79 7.04
N ARG A 65 -9.07 -5.36 6.66
CA ARG A 65 -9.17 -6.25 5.49
C ARG A 65 -10.07 -5.62 4.44
N VAL A 66 -9.72 -5.82 3.17
CA VAL A 66 -10.55 -5.38 2.04
C VAL A 66 -11.77 -6.29 1.95
N ASP A 67 -12.95 -5.70 2.05
CA ASP A 67 -14.20 -6.36 1.70
C ASP A 67 -14.51 -6.05 0.22
N LEU A 68 -14.26 -7.04 -0.65
CA LEU A 68 -14.46 -6.88 -2.10
C LEU A 68 -15.94 -6.67 -2.46
N GLY A 69 -16.87 -7.20 -1.68
CA GLY A 69 -18.30 -7.02 -1.91
C GLY A 69 -18.71 -5.57 -1.70
N ARG A 70 -18.31 -4.98 -0.57
CA ARG A 70 -18.51 -3.54 -0.31
C ARG A 70 -17.78 -2.67 -1.32
N LEU A 71 -16.57 -3.07 -1.71
CA LEU A 71 -15.76 -2.31 -2.66
C LEU A 71 -16.39 -2.25 -4.05
N LYS A 72 -17.05 -3.33 -4.53
CA LYS A 72 -17.84 -3.32 -5.77
C LYS A 72 -18.88 -2.19 -5.75
N THR A 73 -19.61 -2.07 -4.65
CA THR A 73 -20.62 -1.02 -4.47
C THR A 73 -20.01 0.37 -4.44
N VAL A 74 -18.92 0.58 -3.69
CA VAL A 74 -18.24 1.88 -3.57
C VAL A 74 -17.65 2.33 -4.91
N LEU A 75 -17.05 1.42 -5.67
CA LEU A 75 -16.45 1.72 -6.97
C LEU A 75 -17.46 1.73 -8.12
N GLY A 76 -18.73 1.38 -7.88
CA GLY A 76 -19.73 1.23 -8.94
C GLY A 76 -19.37 0.16 -9.98
N ALA A 77 -18.53 -0.81 -9.62
CA ALA A 77 -17.98 -1.79 -10.54
C ALA A 77 -18.76 -3.11 -10.47
N LYS A 78 -19.00 -3.73 -11.64
CA LYS A 78 -19.66 -5.04 -11.73
C LYS A 78 -18.80 -6.16 -11.13
N ASP A 79 -17.49 -6.07 -11.32
CA ASP A 79 -16.53 -6.99 -10.73
C ASP A 79 -15.31 -6.28 -10.17
N VAL A 80 -14.85 -6.78 -9.02
CA VAL A 80 -13.67 -6.30 -8.30
C VAL A 80 -12.98 -7.49 -7.68
N ARG A 81 -11.69 -7.62 -7.95
CA ARG A 81 -10.82 -8.66 -7.40
C ARG A 81 -9.45 -8.09 -7.04
N LEU A 82 -8.65 -8.85 -6.31
CA LEU A 82 -7.23 -8.53 -6.17
C LEU A 82 -6.55 -8.57 -7.55
N ALA A 83 -5.69 -7.58 -7.80
CA ALA A 83 -4.84 -7.56 -8.98
C ALA A 83 -3.65 -8.50 -8.74
N GLN A 84 -3.27 -9.28 -9.74
CA GLN A 84 -2.03 -10.04 -9.73
C GLN A 84 -0.85 -9.10 -10.00
N GLU A 85 0.34 -9.44 -9.50
CA GLU A 85 1.53 -8.58 -9.62
C GLU A 85 1.85 -8.19 -11.07
N GLY A 86 1.74 -9.15 -12.00
CA GLY A 86 1.98 -8.89 -13.42
C GLY A 86 1.00 -7.90 -14.06
N GLU A 87 -0.17 -7.68 -13.46
CA GLU A 87 -1.19 -6.78 -14.01
C GLU A 87 -0.94 -5.31 -13.67
N PHE A 88 -0.13 -5.02 -12.65
CA PHE A 88 0.15 -3.65 -12.20
C PHE A 88 1.64 -3.31 -12.13
N SER A 89 2.55 -4.27 -12.28
CA SER A 89 4.00 -4.00 -12.21
C SER A 89 4.45 -2.88 -13.16
N GLY A 90 3.87 -2.82 -14.36
CA GLY A 90 4.18 -1.80 -15.36
C GLY A 90 3.73 -0.37 -15.02
N VAL A 91 2.84 -0.17 -14.03
CA VAL A 91 2.40 1.17 -13.62
C VAL A 91 3.23 1.78 -12.49
N PHE A 92 4.18 1.03 -11.91
CA PHE A 92 5.09 1.50 -10.87
C PHE A 92 6.51 1.66 -11.43
N PRO A 93 6.89 2.86 -11.90
CA PRO A 93 8.25 3.13 -12.30
C PRO A 93 9.14 3.24 -11.05
N GLY A 94 10.11 2.34 -10.93
CA GLY A 94 11.15 2.37 -9.88
C GLY A 94 11.84 3.72 -9.73
#